data_AF-A0A8T4D226-F1
#
_entry.id   AF-A0A8T4D226-F1
#
_cell.length_a   1.000
_cell.length_b   1.000
_cell.length_c   1.000
_cell.angle_alpha   90.00
_cell.angle_beta   90.00
_cell.angle_gamma   90.00
#
_symmetry.space_group_name_H-M   'P 1'
#
loop_
_entity.id
_entity.type
_entity.pdbx_description
1 polymer ?
#
loop_
_entity_poly.entity_id
_entity_poly.type
_entity_poly.pdbx_seq_one_letter_code
_entity_poly.pdbx_strand_id
1 'polypeptide(L)'
;MARHEGKCSNCGKTHYSPRQSDIVVCDCWEHCPMCGAEMTPYAPDLALNTYGFDDRRDLAVLMVCALHFPMFFSTRKPVEVVCT
;
A
#
# COMPACT_ATOMS: atom_id res chain seq x y z
N MET A 1 -21.18 -3.90 22.90
CA MET A 1 -20.74 -4.76 21.79
C MET A 1 -19.25 -4.98 21.97
N ALA A 2 -18.78 -6.22 22.06
CA ALA A 2 -17.35 -6.49 22.15
C ALA A 2 -16.67 -5.96 20.87
N ARG A 3 -15.54 -5.26 21.03
CA ARG A 3 -14.71 -4.79 19.92
C ARG A 3 -13.45 -5.63 19.94
N HIS A 4 -13.25 -6.41 18.88
CA HIS A 4 -12.05 -7.19 18.66
C HIS A 4 -11.04 -6.29 17.97
N GLU A 5 -9.77 -6.39 18.35
CA GLU A 5 -8.72 -5.54 17.83
C GLU A 5 -7.68 -6.34 17.06
N GLY A 6 -7.11 -5.71 16.03
CA GLY A 6 -6.03 -6.29 15.25
C GLY A 6 -5.04 -5.19 14.89
N LYS A 7 -3.74 -5.48 14.95
CA LYS A 7 -2.69 -4.51 14.64
C LYS A 7 -2.07 -4.81 13.28
N CYS A 8 -1.99 -3.80 12.42
CA CYS A 8 -1.30 -3.93 11.15
C CYS A 8 0.20 -4.17 11.36
N SER A 9 0.75 -5.20 10.72
CA SER A 9 2.17 -5.56 10.80
C SER A 9 3.09 -4.55 10.10
N ASN A 10 2.56 -3.73 9.19
CA ASN A 10 3.35 -2.83 8.36
C ASN A 10 3.41 -1.39 8.92
N CYS A 11 2.26 -0.81 9.31
CA CYS A 11 2.21 0.56 9.84
C CYS A 11 1.94 0.64 11.35
N GLY A 12 1.58 -0.47 12.00
CA GLY A 12 1.26 -0.50 13.43
C GLY A 12 -0.11 0.09 13.80
N LYS A 13 -0.94 0.51 12.83
CA LYS A 13 -2.31 1.00 13.06
C LYS A 13 -3.19 -0.11 13.65
N THR A 14 -3.95 0.21 14.68
CA THR A 14 -4.92 -0.72 15.30
C THR A 14 -6.28 -0.57 14.61
N HIS A 15 -6.82 -1.68 14.14
CA HIS A 15 -8.14 -1.81 13.53
C HIS A 15 -9.09 -2.50 14.51
N TYR A 16 -10.37 -2.15 14.44
CA TYR A 16 -11.41 -2.68 15.33
C TYR A 16 -12.56 -3.25 14.51
N SER A 17 -13.04 -4.44 14.89
CA SER A 17 -14.24 -5.05 14.32
C SER A 17 -15.23 -5.48 15.42
N PRO A 18 -16.56 -5.38 15.18
CA PRO A 18 -17.57 -5.94 16.07
C PRO A 18 -17.62 -7.48 16.04
N ARG A 19 -16.97 -8.14 15.07
CA ARG A 19 -16.97 -9.60 14.92
C ARG A 19 -15.61 -10.18 15.30
N GLN A 20 -15.62 -11.30 16.01
CA GLN A 20 -14.41 -12.06 16.30
C GLN A 20 -13.85 -12.69 15.02
N SER A 21 -12.54 -12.64 14.83
CA SER A 21 -11.83 -13.19 13.68
C SER A 21 -12.20 -12.55 12.33
N ASP A 22 -12.69 -11.31 12.36
CA ASP A 22 -12.96 -10.54 11.15
C ASP A 22 -11.65 -10.09 10.49
N ILE A 23 -11.67 -9.93 9.16
CA ILE A 23 -10.49 -9.54 8.38
C ILE A 23 -10.71 -8.11 7.86
N VAL A 24 -9.86 -7.19 8.31
CA VAL A 24 -9.84 -5.79 7.88
C VAL A 24 -8.61 -5.56 7.00
N VAL A 25 -8.78 -4.93 5.84
CA VAL A 25 -7.66 -4.54 4.99
C VAL A 25 -7.15 -3.17 5.43
N CYS A 26 -5.86 -3.09 5.77
CA CYS A 26 -5.21 -1.85 6.15
C CYS A 26 -4.88 -0.99 4.91
N ASP A 27 -5.17 0.30 4.98
CA ASP A 27 -4.97 1.35 3.97
C ASP A 27 -3.54 1.92 3.91
N CYS A 28 -2.61 1.37 4.69
CA CYS A 28 -1.24 1.88 4.76
C CYS A 28 -0.44 1.78 3.46
N TRP A 29 -0.89 0.97 2.51
CA TRP A 29 -0.27 0.82 1.18
C TRP A 29 -0.63 1.99 0.25
N GLU A 30 -1.71 2.74 0.56
CA GLU A 30 -2.16 3.93 -0.18
C GLU A 30 -1.44 5.21 0.27
N HIS A 31 -0.74 5.16 1.41
CA HIS A 31 -0.09 6.32 2.01
C HIS A 31 1.43 6.26 1.87
N CYS A 32 2.05 7.38 1.50
CA CYS A 32 3.49 7.47 1.32
C CYS A 32 4.20 7.31 2.67
N PRO A 33 5.15 6.36 2.82
CA PRO A 33 5.90 6.20 4.07
C PRO A 33 6.82 7.36 4.41
N MET A 34 7.16 8.21 3.44
CA MET A 34 8.10 9.31 3.66
C MET A 34 7.41 10.59 4.14
N CYS A 35 6.21 10.88 3.65
CA CYS A 35 5.49 12.13 3.99
C CYS A 35 4.07 11.92 4.53
N GLY A 36 3.54 10.71 4.49
CA GLY A 36 2.17 10.41 4.93
C GLY A 36 1.07 10.85 3.97
N ALA A 37 1.40 11.50 2.85
CA ALA A 37 0.41 11.89 1.84
C ALA A 37 -0.18 10.67 1.14
N GLU A 38 -1.43 10.80 0.71
CA GLU A 38 -2.08 9.82 -0.17
C GLU A 38 -1.33 9.73 -1.50
N MET A 39 -1.06 8.51 -1.93
CA MET A 39 -0.40 8.21 -3.20
C MET A 39 -1.43 7.99 -4.29
N THR A 40 -1.01 8.13 -5.55
CA THR A 40 -1.84 7.78 -6.70
C THR A 40 -1.47 6.40 -7.24
N PRO A 41 -2.40 5.62 -7.80
CA PRO A 41 -2.07 4.40 -8.52
C PRO A 41 -1.04 4.65 -9.62
N TYR A 42 -0.04 3.79 -9.70
CA TYR A 42 0.98 3.89 -10.74
C TYR A 42 0.46 3.28 -12.04
N ALA A 43 0.44 4.08 -13.10
CA ALA A 43 0.07 3.65 -14.45
C ALA A 43 1.31 3.76 -15.35
N PRO A 44 2.07 2.67 -15.54
CA PRO A 44 3.19 2.70 -16.47
C PRO A 44 2.70 2.88 -17.91
N ASP A 45 3.51 3.53 -18.73
CA ASP A 45 3.30 3.53 -20.17
C ASP A 45 3.56 2.11 -20.69
N LEU A 46 2.52 1.50 -21.27
CA LEU A 46 2.55 0.12 -21.74
C LEU A 46 3.16 -0.02 -23.16
N ALA A 47 3.70 1.04 -23.75
CA ALA A 47 4.24 1.01 -25.09
C ALA A 47 5.41 0.01 -25.24
N LEU A 48 5.51 -0.67 -26.38
CA LEU A 48 6.51 -1.75 -26.55
C LEU A 48 7.97 -1.25 -26.43
N ASN A 49 8.20 0.05 -26.63
CA ASN A 49 9.50 0.71 -26.52
C ASN A 49 9.86 1.16 -25.08
N THR A 50 8.92 1.10 -24.13
CA THR A 50 9.18 1.37 -22.70
C THR A 50 9.56 0.10 -21.94
N TYR A 51 9.26 -1.08 -22.50
CA TYR A 51 9.67 -2.38 -21.98
C TYR A 51 10.90 -2.91 -22.71
N GLY A 52 12.04 -3.07 -22.02
CA GLY A 52 13.09 -3.99 -22.52
C GLY A 52 14.55 -3.61 -22.34
N PHE A 53 14.89 -2.44 -21.77
CA PHE A 53 16.31 -2.07 -21.67
C PHE A 53 16.93 -2.16 -20.28
N ASP A 54 16.17 -1.95 -19.19
CA ASP A 54 16.76 -1.83 -17.83
C ASP A 54 15.94 -2.49 -16.70
N ASP A 55 15.51 -3.75 -16.89
CA ASP A 55 15.03 -4.64 -15.82
C ASP A 55 14.24 -3.99 -14.63
N ARG A 56 12.92 -4.15 -14.65
CA ARG A 56 12.14 -4.64 -13.48
C ARG A 56 11.84 -3.71 -12.30
N ARG A 57 11.32 -2.50 -12.50
CA ARG A 57 10.59 -1.80 -11.41
C ARG A 57 9.14 -1.53 -11.72
N ASP A 58 8.82 -1.10 -12.93
CA ASP A 58 7.49 -0.55 -13.25
C ASP A 58 6.31 -1.52 -13.04
N LEU A 59 6.47 -2.83 -13.31
CA LEU A 59 5.39 -3.80 -13.12
C LEU A 59 5.09 -4.14 -11.65
N ALA A 60 6.05 -3.94 -10.74
CA ALA A 60 5.89 -4.23 -9.32
C ALA A 60 5.39 -3.00 -8.53
N VAL A 61 5.46 -1.82 -9.13
CA VAL A 61 5.00 -0.57 -8.52
C VAL A 61 3.48 -0.53 -8.60
N LEU A 62 2.85 -0.31 -7.44
CA LEU A 62 1.40 -0.20 -7.30
C LEU A 62 0.98 1.26 -7.12
N MET A 63 1.75 2.03 -6.37
CA MET A 63 1.42 3.42 -6.02
C MET A 63 2.63 4.33 -6.22
N VAL A 64 2.40 5.61 -6.50
CA VAL A 64 3.44 6.63 -6.66
C VAL A 64 3.12 7.87 -5.83
N CYS A 65 4.15 8.45 -5.21
CA CYS A 65 4.09 9.74 -4.56
C CYS A 65 4.94 10.75 -5.35
N ALA A 66 4.26 11.71 -5.99
CA ALA A 66 4.89 12.76 -6.80
C ALA A 66 5.35 13.98 -5.97
N LEU A 67 5.17 13.95 -4.64
CA LEU A 67 5.58 15.05 -3.73
C LEU A 67 7.08 15.02 -3.38
N HIS A 68 7.85 14.09 -3.95
CA HIS A 68 9.27 13.92 -3.72
C HIS A 68 10.07 14.02 -5.02
N PHE A 69 11.33 14.44 -4.90
CA PHE A 69 12.30 14.40 -6.00
C PHE A 69 13.54 13.61 -5.57
N PRO A 70 13.83 12.43 -6.16
CA PRO A 70 13.01 11.73 -7.15
C PRO A 70 11.66 11.25 -6.56
N MET A 71 10.68 11.00 -7.44
CA MET A 71 9.37 10.47 -7.03
C MET A 71 9.54 9.16 -6.26
N PHE A 72 8.66 8.92 -5.29
CA PHE A 72 8.67 7.66 -4.55
C PHE A 72 7.72 6.67 -5.20
N PHE A 73 8.24 5.50 -5.57
CA PHE A 73 7.46 4.40 -6.14
C PHE A 73 7.29 3.29 -5.10
N SER A 74 6.04 2.97 -4.76
CA SER A 74 5.68 1.97 -3.75
C SER A 74 5.31 0.64 -4.39
N THR A 75 5.91 -0.43 -3.89
CA THR A 75 5.55 -1.82 -4.20
C THR A 75 4.71 -2.46 -3.09
N ARG A 76 4.27 -1.66 -2.10
CA ARG A 76 3.54 -2.15 -0.93
C ARG A 76 2.16 -2.65 -1.32
N LYS A 77 1.84 -3.88 -0.89
CA LYS A 77 0.53 -4.50 -1.10
C LYS A 77 -0.41 -4.21 0.08
N PRO A 78 -1.73 -4.31 -0.12
CA PRO A 78 -2.69 -4.30 0.97
C PRO A 78 -2.35 -5.35 2.03
N VAL A 79 -2.55 -5.01 3.30
CA VAL A 79 -2.25 -5.89 4.44
C VAL A 79 -3.54 -6.29 5.12
N GLU A 80 -3.79 -7.60 5.20
CA GLU A 80 -4.90 -8.15 5.96
C GLU A 80 -4.59 -8.16 7.45
N VAL A 81 -5.55 -7.69 8.25
CA VAL A 81 -5.47 -7.60 9.70
C VAL A 81 -6.61 -8.41 10.29
N VAL A 82 -6.27 -9.46 11.04
CA VAL A 82 -7.25 -10.28 11.75
C VAL A 82 -7.55 -9.62 13.09
N CYS A 83 -8.81 -9.27 13.35
CA CYS A 83 -9.27 -8.74 14.63
C CYS A 83 -9.61 -9.90 15.58
N THR A 84 -8.92 -9.99 16.72
CA THR A 84 -9.08 -11.06 17.72
C THR A 84 -9.70 -10.56 19.01
#